data_AF-S3AZ85-F1
#
_entry.id   AF-S3AZ85-F1
#
_cell.length_a   1.000
_cell.length_b   1.000
_cell.length_c   1.000
_cell.angle_alpha   90.00
_cell.angle_beta   90.00
_cell.angle_gamma   90.00
#
_symmetry.space_group_name_H-M   'P 1'
#
loop_
_entity.id
_entity.type
_entity.pdbx_description
1 polymer ?
#
loop_
_entity_poly.entity_id
_entity_poly.type
_entity_poly.pdbx_seq_one_letter_code
_entity_poly.pdbx_strand_id
1 'polypeptide(L)'
;MPGSTDPRYYLPQEPADPGREYMTIQETAWILGMGVRRARELYREAGFERGKRKKIMTNRAERQRMHELNNQPSARRPVKRRKLAAA
;
A
#
# COMPACT_ATOMS: atom_id res chain seq x y z
N MET A 1 20.35 -16.30 -11.84
CA MET A 1 19.87 -14.96 -12.23
C MET A 1 19.17 -14.32 -11.04
N PRO A 2 19.75 -13.32 -10.35
CA PRO A 2 18.97 -12.51 -9.43
C PRO A 2 17.91 -11.77 -10.26
N GLY A 3 16.62 -12.05 -10.00
CA GLY A 3 15.52 -11.42 -10.71
C GLY A 3 15.60 -9.91 -10.52
N SER A 4 15.89 -9.20 -11.62
CA SER A 4 15.94 -7.75 -11.68
C SER A 4 14.61 -7.21 -11.16
N THR A 5 14.64 -6.78 -9.89
CA THR A 5 13.49 -6.20 -9.21
C THR A 5 13.38 -4.78 -9.73
N ASP A 6 12.63 -4.59 -10.82
CA ASP A 6 12.47 -3.28 -11.45
C ASP A 6 11.90 -2.31 -10.39
N PRO A 7 12.63 -1.24 -10.03
CA PRO A 7 12.26 -0.35 -8.93
C PRO A 7 10.94 0.38 -9.20
N ARG A 8 10.48 0.42 -10.46
CA ARG A 8 9.20 1.01 -10.86
C ARG A 8 7.98 0.22 -10.37
N TYR A 9 8.13 -1.06 -10.00
CA TYR A 9 7.00 -1.82 -9.43
C TYR A 9 6.60 -1.39 -8.01
N TYR A 10 7.47 -0.66 -7.31
CA TYR A 10 7.28 -0.30 -5.90
C TYR A 10 6.90 1.16 -5.66
N LEU A 11 6.98 1.98 -6.70
CA LEU A 11 6.62 3.39 -6.63
C LEU A 11 5.11 3.54 -6.85
N PRO A 12 4.41 4.34 -6.03
CA PRO A 12 3.03 4.69 -6.33
C PRO A 12 3.00 5.51 -7.61
N GLN A 13 2.01 5.24 -8.47
CA GLN A 13 1.90 5.84 -9.79
C GLN A 13 0.74 6.83 -9.79
N GLU A 14 0.95 8.02 -10.33
CA GLU A 14 -0.14 8.98 -10.46
C GLU A 14 -1.23 8.44 -11.41
N PRO A 15 -2.49 8.41 -10.97
CA PRO A 15 -3.57 7.97 -11.83
C PRO A 15 -3.92 8.98 -12.90
N ALA A 16 -4.30 8.48 -14.07
CA ALA A 16 -4.79 9.32 -15.15
C ALA A 16 -6.10 10.06 -14.79
N ASP A 17 -6.95 9.46 -13.95
CA ASP A 17 -8.11 10.14 -13.36
C ASP A 17 -8.33 9.67 -11.90
N PRO A 18 -8.34 10.57 -10.91
CA PRO A 18 -8.53 10.20 -9.51
C PRO A 18 -9.97 9.71 -9.19
N GLY A 19 -10.93 10.02 -10.06
CA GLY A 19 -12.34 9.66 -9.91
C GLY A 19 -12.74 8.31 -10.52
N ARG A 20 -11.82 7.56 -11.14
CA ARG A 20 -12.14 6.26 -11.77
C ARG A 20 -12.66 5.26 -10.74
N GLU A 21 -13.63 4.45 -11.15
CA GLU A 21 -14.22 3.42 -10.30
C GLU A 21 -13.20 2.32 -9.94
N TYR A 22 -12.40 1.90 -10.92
CA TYR A 22 -11.35 0.90 -10.75
C TYR A 22 -9.97 1.49 -11.02
N MET A 23 -9.05 1.27 -10.09
CA MET A 23 -7.68 1.79 -10.15
C MET A 23 -6.70 0.70 -9.76
N THR A 24 -5.47 0.77 -10.23
CA THR A 24 -4.43 -0.17 -9.81
C THR A 24 -4.01 0.10 -8.37
N ILE A 25 -3.44 -0.91 -7.70
CA ILE A 25 -2.93 -0.73 -6.33
C ILE A 25 -1.81 0.33 -6.23
N GLN A 26 -1.09 0.59 -7.32
CA GLN A 26 -0.07 1.65 -7.40
C GLN A 26 -0.72 3.04 -7.43
N GLU A 27 -1.78 3.19 -8.21
CA GLU A 27 -2.59 4.41 -8.27
C GLU A 27 -3.36 4.67 -6.96
N THR A 28 -3.92 3.62 -6.38
CA THR A 28 -4.53 3.67 -5.05
C THR A 28 -3.52 4.10 -3.98
N ALA A 29 -2.30 3.57 -4.03
CA ALA A 29 -1.24 3.96 -3.11
C ALA A 29 -0.85 5.44 -3.27
N TRP A 30 -0.87 5.97 -4.49
CA TRP A 30 -0.63 7.38 -4.77
C TRP A 30 -1.74 8.26 -4.19
N ILE A 31 -3.01 7.94 -4.45
CA ILE A 31 -4.17 8.68 -3.89
C ILE A 31 -4.15 8.70 -2.37
N LEU A 32 -3.82 7.58 -1.74
CA LEU A 32 -3.81 7.44 -0.29
C LEU A 32 -2.50 7.95 0.34
N GLY A 33 -1.54 8.45 -0.46
CA GLY A 33 -0.27 8.99 0.03
C GLY A 33 0.60 7.96 0.77
N MET A 34 0.55 6.69 0.38
CA MET A 34 1.24 5.58 1.07
C MET A 34 2.12 4.76 0.12
N GLY A 35 3.05 3.99 0.68
CA GLY A 35 3.85 3.06 -0.12
C GLY A 35 3.03 1.89 -0.68
N VAL A 36 3.36 1.41 -1.88
CA VAL A 36 2.69 0.28 -2.55
C VAL A 36 2.70 -0.99 -1.69
N ARG A 37 3.75 -1.17 -0.87
CA ARG A 37 3.83 -2.27 0.09
C ARG A 37 2.73 -2.20 1.16
N ARG A 38 2.52 -1.02 1.77
CA ARG A 38 1.48 -0.84 2.78
C ARG A 38 0.09 -1.00 2.16
N ALA A 39 -0.11 -0.49 0.94
CA ALA A 39 -1.35 -0.71 0.21
C ALA A 39 -1.64 -2.20 -0.02
N ARG A 40 -0.63 -3.02 -0.37
CA ARG A 40 -0.78 -4.48 -0.50
C ARG A 40 -1.07 -5.18 0.82
N GLU A 41 -0.44 -4.74 1.91
CA GLU A 41 -0.70 -5.26 3.26
C GLU A 41 -2.15 -4.96 3.67
N LEU A 42 -2.60 -3.72 3.53
CA LEU A 42 -3.97 -3.29 3.81
C LEU A 42 -5.01 -4.02 2.95
N TYR A 43 -4.69 -4.24 1.68
CA TYR A 43 -5.56 -5.02 0.78
C TYR A 43 -5.73 -6.46 1.25
N ARG A 44 -4.67 -7.08 1.79
CA ARG A 44 -4.74 -8.42 2.41
C ARG A 44 -5.44 -8.40 3.77
N GLU A 45 -5.17 -7.40 4.62
CA GLU A 45 -5.84 -7.19 5.91
C GLU A 45 -7.35 -7.02 5.73
N ALA A 46 -7.77 -6.36 4.66
CA ALA A 46 -9.18 -6.21 4.30
C ALA A 46 -9.84 -7.50 3.77
N GLY A 47 -9.10 -8.60 3.67
CA GLY A 47 -9.60 -9.92 3.24
C GLY A 47 -9.77 -10.08 1.73
N PHE A 48 -9.19 -9.18 0.92
CA PHE A 48 -9.31 -9.27 -0.53
C PHE A 48 -8.19 -10.15 -1.10
N GLU A 49 -8.52 -11.37 -1.54
CA GLU A 49 -7.61 -12.22 -2.31
C GLU A 49 -7.94 -12.15 -3.80
N ARG A 50 -7.23 -11.30 -4.55
CA ARG A 50 -7.18 -11.42 -6.02
C ARG A 50 -5.99 -12.29 -6.41
N GLY A 51 -6.26 -13.31 -7.23
CA GLY A 51 -5.30 -14.36 -7.60
C GLY A 51 -3.93 -13.85 -8.07
N LYS A 52 -2.89 -14.62 -7.74
CA LYS A 52 -1.44 -14.34 -7.84
C LYS A 52 -0.88 -13.91 -9.22
N ARG A 53 -1.70 -13.72 -10.25
CA ARG A 53 -1.24 -13.58 -11.65
C ARG A 53 -1.65 -12.31 -12.40
N LYS A 54 -2.46 -11.40 -11.84
CA LYS A 54 -2.89 -10.18 -12.55
C LYS A 54 -2.77 -8.92 -11.70
N LYS A 55 -2.60 -7.77 -12.36
CA LYS A 55 -2.59 -6.42 -11.76
C LYS A 55 -3.74 -6.32 -10.74
N ILE A 56 -3.40 -6.01 -9.48
CA ILE A 56 -4.41 -5.81 -8.43
C ILE A 56 -5.14 -4.51 -8.77
N MET A 57 -6.41 -4.64 -9.11
CA MET A 57 -7.31 -3.51 -9.31
C MET A 57 -8.18 -3.36 -8.06
N THR A 58 -8.24 -2.14 -7.56
CA THR A 58 -8.98 -1.70 -6.39
C THR A 58 -10.20 -0.91 -6.84
N ASN A 59 -11.39 -1.25 -6.35
CA ASN A 59 -12.59 -0.44 -6.55
C ASN A 59 -12.68 0.72 -5.53
N ARG A 60 -13.70 1.57 -5.63
CA ARG A 60 -13.92 2.69 -4.69
C ARG A 60 -14.16 2.23 -3.25
N ALA A 61 -14.95 1.18 -3.04
CA ALA A 61 -15.28 0.65 -1.71
C ALA A 61 -14.06 0.01 -1.01
N GLU A 62 -13.26 -0.74 -1.76
CA GLU A 62 -11.99 -1.33 -1.34
C GLU A 62 -10.99 -0.22 -0.96
N ARG A 63 -10.92 0.87 -1.75
CA ARG A 63 -10.12 2.06 -1.42
C ARG A 63 -10.54 2.69 -0.11
N GLN A 64 -11.85 2.83 0.11
CA GLN A 64 -12.38 3.40 1.35
C GLN A 64 -12.05 2.51 2.55
N ARG A 65 -12.21 1.19 2.46
CA ARG A 65 -11.77 0.26 3.51
C ARG A 65 -10.28 0.34 3.78
N MET A 66 -9.45 0.44 2.74
CA MET A 66 -8.00 0.61 2.91
C MET A 66 -7.66 1.93 3.61
N HIS A 67 -8.36 3.01 3.28
CA HIS A 67 -8.21 4.31 3.96
C HIS A 67 -8.61 4.23 5.44
N GLU A 68 -9.74 3.58 5.75
CA GLU A 68 -10.20 3.36 7.12
C GLU A 68 -9.19 2.54 7.93
N LEU A 69 -8.69 1.43 7.38
CA LEU A 69 -7.65 0.60 8.03
C LEU A 69 -6.32 1.33 8.19
N ASN A 70 -5.99 2.28 7.30
CA ASN A 70 -4.79 3.09 7.44
C ASN A 70 -4.91 4.16 8.53
N ASN A 71 -6.10 4.75 8.67
CA ASN A 71 -6.39 5.76 9.69
C ASN A 71 -6.72 5.16 11.06
N GLN A 72 -7.07 3.87 11.11
CA GLN A 72 -7.09 3.15 12.38
C GLN A 72 -5.70 3.29 13.00
N PRO A 73 -5.63 3.67 14.30
CA PRO A 73 -4.38 3.68 15.02
C PRO A 73 -3.90 2.23 15.10
N SER A 74 -3.15 1.78 14.08
CA SER A 74 -2.30 0.62 14.21
C SER A 74 -1.50 0.86 15.47
N ALA A 75 -1.51 -0.10 16.39
CA ALA A 75 -0.69 -0.08 17.58
C ALA A 75 0.78 -0.01 17.13
N ARG A 76 1.25 1.22 16.83
CA ARG A 76 2.55 1.50 16.26
C ARG A 76 3.52 0.91 17.27
N ARG A 77 4.20 -0.16 16.87
CA ARG A 77 5.29 -0.76 17.64
C ARG A 77 6.15 0.39 18.15
N PRO A 78 6.34 0.54 19.48
CA PRO A 78 7.14 1.62 20.01
C PRO A 78 8.49 1.56 19.33
N VAL A 79 8.85 2.62 18.62
CA VAL A 79 10.18 2.78 18.05
C VAL A 79 11.11 2.74 19.26
N LYS A 80 11.81 1.60 19.47
CA LYS A 80 12.85 1.50 20.48
C LYS A 80 13.89 2.56 20.10
N ARG A 81 13.79 3.75 20.70
CA ARG A 81 14.85 4.76 20.71
C ARG A 81 16.07 4.04 21.29
N ARG A 82 16.99 3.59 20.43
CA ARG A 82 18.30 3.12 20.87
C ARG A 82 18.91 4.31 21.60
N LYS A 83 19.02 4.20 22.93
CA LYS A 83 19.86 5.11 23.71
C LYS A 83 21.26 4.96 23.13
N LEU A 84 21.77 6.01 22.50
CA LEU A 84 23.20 6.15 22.26
C LEU A 84 23.84 6.15 23.64
N ALA A 85 24.47 5.04 24.01
CA ALA A 85 25.32 4.99 25.17
C ALA A 85 26.51 5.91 24.87
N ALA A 86 26.61 7.00 25.63
CA ALA A 86 27.81 7.79 25.69
C ALA A 86 28.92 6.93 26.29
N ALA A 87 30.05 6.85 25.58
CA ALA A 87 31.32 6.30 26.04
C ALA A 87 32.34 7.44 25.99
#